data_AF-A0A3S4MBV1-F1
#
_entry.id   AF-A0A3S4MBV1-F1
#
_cell.length_a   1.000
_cell.length_b   1.000
_cell.length_c   1.000
_cell.angle_alpha   90.00
_cell.angle_beta   90.00
_cell.angle_gamma   90.00
#
_symmetry.space_group_name_H-M   'P 1'
#
loop_
_entity.id
_entity.type
_entity.pdbx_description
1 polymer ?
#
loop_
_entity_poly.entity_id
_entity_poly.type
_entity_poly.pdbx_seq_one_letter_code
_entity_poly.pdbx_strand_id
1 'polypeptide(L)'
;MVNLRQPRDIAQVLLSVLFLAIMIVACLWIVRPFVLGFAWAGTIVIATWPVLLRLQKILWGRRSLAVLVMTLLLVLLFIIPIALLVNSIVDGSGPLIHAVTAGDMTLPDLAWLNSIPLIGAKLYAGWHNLLDMGGTAIMAKVRPYIGTTTTWFVGQAAHIGRFMMHCGLMLLFSALLYWRGEQVALGIRHFASRLAAKRGDAAVLLAAQAIRAVALGVVVTALVQAILGGIGLAISGVPYATLLTVVMILSCLVQLGPLPVLIPAIIWLYWTGDTTWARCCWCGAAWSVRWIT
;
A
#
# COMPACT_ATOMS: atom_id res chain seq x y z
N MET A 1 -52.10 -21.32 -44.41
CA MET A 1 -52.13 -21.26 -42.92
C MET A 1 -50.93 -22.04 -42.42
N VAL A 2 -49.80 -21.40 -42.13
CA VAL A 2 -48.58 -22.08 -41.65
C VAL A 2 -48.47 -21.84 -40.16
N ASN A 3 -48.88 -22.85 -39.40
CA ASN A 3 -48.73 -22.90 -37.94
C ASN A 3 -47.38 -23.60 -37.67
N LEU A 4 -46.35 -22.83 -37.29
CA LEU A 4 -45.03 -23.35 -36.90
C LEU A 4 -44.69 -22.87 -35.49
N ARG A 5 -45.49 -23.29 -34.50
CA ARG A 5 -45.02 -23.34 -33.11
C ARG A 5 -44.21 -24.63 -32.95
N GLN A 6 -42.94 -24.60 -33.37
CA GLN A 6 -41.98 -25.58 -32.87
C GLN A 6 -41.87 -25.41 -31.35
N PRO A 7 -42.08 -26.47 -30.54
CA PRO A 7 -41.81 -26.38 -29.11
C PRO A 7 -40.31 -26.10 -28.97
N ARG A 8 -39.95 -24.95 -28.39
CA ARG A 8 -38.55 -24.65 -28.06
C ARG A 8 -38.06 -25.78 -27.17
N ASP A 9 -37.09 -26.53 -27.67
CA ASP A 9 -36.49 -27.64 -26.95
C ASP A 9 -35.91 -27.12 -25.63
N ILE A 10 -36.50 -27.54 -24.52
CA ILE A 10 -36.15 -27.05 -23.18
C ILE A 10 -34.67 -27.33 -22.92
N ALA A 11 -34.16 -28.45 -23.44
CA ALA A 11 -32.74 -28.81 -23.42
C ALA A 11 -31.87 -27.78 -24.18
N GLN A 12 -32.31 -27.29 -25.34
CA GLN A 12 -31.56 -26.29 -26.13
C GLN A 12 -31.53 -24.93 -25.45
N VAL A 13 -32.63 -24.51 -24.81
CA VAL A 13 -32.68 -23.27 -24.03
C VAL A 13 -31.80 -23.38 -22.78
N LEU A 14 -31.87 -24.49 -22.05
CA LEU A 14 -31.02 -24.76 -20.88
C LEU A 14 -29.54 -24.76 -21.26
N LEU A 15 -29.16 -25.43 -22.34
CA LEU A 15 -27.78 -25.49 -22.80
C LEU A 15 -27.27 -24.11 -23.26
N SER A 16 -28.12 -23.32 -23.94
CA SER A 16 -27.77 -21.95 -24.35
C SER A 16 -27.57 -21.02 -23.14
N VAL A 17 -28.44 -21.11 -22.13
CA VAL A 17 -28.32 -20.33 -20.88
C VAL A 17 -27.09 -20.76 -20.10
N LEU A 18 -26.82 -22.07 -20.00
CA LEU A 18 -25.63 -22.61 -19.35
C LEU A 18 -24.34 -22.13 -20.04
N PHE A 19 -24.30 -22.20 -21.36
CA PHE A 19 -23.17 -21.72 -22.15
C PHE A 19 -22.95 -20.21 -21.95
N LEU A 20 -24.02 -19.41 -22.00
CA LEU A 20 -23.95 -17.98 -21.71
C LEU A 20 -23.45 -17.70 -20.29
N ALA A 21 -23.92 -18.46 -19.29
CA ALA A 21 -23.49 -18.33 -17.90
C ALA A 21 -22.00 -18.64 -17.74
N ILE A 22 -21.52 -19.74 -18.34
CA ILE A 22 -20.09 -20.10 -18.34
C ILE A 22 -19.26 -19.00 -19.00
N MET A 23 -19.72 -18.45 -20.14
CA MET A 23 -19.03 -17.37 -20.84
C MET A 23 -18.94 -16.09 -19.97
N ILE A 24 -20.02 -15.72 -19.29
CA ILE A 24 -20.03 -14.59 -18.36
C ILE A 24 -19.05 -14.84 -17.20
N VAL A 25 -19.07 -16.03 -16.60
CA VAL A 25 -18.15 -16.39 -15.50
C VAL A 25 -16.70 -16.34 -15.96
N ALA A 26 -16.39 -16.88 -17.15
CA ALA A 26 -15.05 -16.83 -17.73
C ALA A 26 -14.58 -15.39 -17.98
N CYS A 27 -15.43 -14.54 -18.54
CA CYS A 27 -15.14 -13.11 -18.72
C CYS A 27 -14.87 -12.41 -17.38
N LEU A 28 -15.70 -12.66 -16.35
CA LEU A 28 -15.51 -12.09 -15.02
C LEU A 28 -14.22 -12.59 -14.36
N TRP A 29 -13.83 -13.85 -14.58
CA TRP A 29 -12.60 -14.42 -14.04
C TRP A 29 -11.36 -13.76 -14.64
N ILE A 30 -11.36 -13.49 -15.96
CA ILE A 30 -10.27 -12.80 -16.67
C ILE A 30 -10.19 -11.33 -16.25
N VAL A 31 -11.33 -10.66 -16.04
CA VAL A 31 -11.37 -9.24 -15.64
C VAL A 31 -11.03 -9.04 -14.16
N ARG A 32 -11.22 -10.05 -13.31
CA ARG A 32 -10.98 -10.01 -11.85
C ARG A 32 -9.70 -9.26 -11.41
N PRO A 33 -8.50 -9.52 -11.94
CA PRO A 33 -7.29 -8.79 -11.53
C PRO A 33 -7.33 -7.29 -11.87
N PHE A 34 -8.07 -6.88 -12.89
CA PHE A 34 -8.20 -5.48 -13.31
C PHE A 34 -9.22 -4.71 -12.48
N VAL A 35 -10.21 -5.41 -11.89
CA VAL A 35 -11.28 -4.77 -11.09
C VAL A 35 -10.69 -3.99 -9.92
N LEU A 36 -9.69 -4.55 -9.24
CA LEU A 36 -9.06 -3.89 -8.10
C LEU A 36 -8.41 -2.56 -8.52
N GLY A 37 -7.59 -2.57 -9.58
CA GLY A 37 -6.94 -1.36 -10.08
C GLY A 37 -7.95 -0.32 -10.60
N PHE A 38 -9.03 -0.76 -11.25
CA PHE A 38 -10.11 0.11 -11.69
C PHE A 38 -10.90 0.73 -10.52
N ALA A 39 -11.20 -0.04 -9.48
CA ALA A 39 -11.89 0.44 -8.29
C ALA A 39 -11.06 1.50 -7.53
N TRP A 40 -9.76 1.27 -7.39
CA TRP A 40 -8.82 2.23 -6.81
C TRP A 40 -8.70 3.50 -7.66
N ALA A 41 -8.56 3.35 -8.97
CA ALA A 41 -8.55 4.48 -9.91
C ALA A 41 -9.85 5.30 -9.80
N GLY A 42 -11.00 4.62 -9.78
CA GLY A 42 -12.31 5.25 -9.59
C GLY A 42 -12.40 6.01 -8.27
N THR A 43 -11.91 5.43 -7.18
CA THR A 43 -11.88 6.08 -5.87
C THR A 43 -11.08 7.38 -5.90
N ILE A 44 -9.85 7.35 -6.44
CA ILE A 44 -9.03 8.55 -6.58
C ILE A 44 -9.74 9.59 -7.44
N VAL A 45 -10.19 9.20 -8.64
CA VAL A 45 -10.81 10.13 -9.60
C VAL A 45 -12.08 10.76 -9.05
N ILE A 46 -12.94 10.01 -8.36
CA ILE A 46 -14.18 10.52 -7.74
C ILE A 46 -13.84 11.50 -6.60
N ALA A 47 -12.80 11.21 -5.82
CA ALA A 47 -12.36 12.03 -4.71
C ALA A 47 -11.72 13.35 -5.18
N THR A 48 -10.88 13.30 -6.21
CA THR A 48 -10.15 14.46 -6.77
C THR A 48 -10.93 15.21 -7.85
N TRP A 49 -12.09 14.70 -8.28
CA TRP A 49 -12.96 15.35 -9.26
C TRP A 49 -13.19 16.85 -9.05
N PRO A 50 -13.53 17.35 -7.83
CA PRO A 50 -13.69 18.79 -7.61
C PRO A 50 -12.40 19.57 -7.86
N VAL A 51 -11.23 18.98 -7.59
CA VAL A 51 -9.92 19.60 -7.85
C VAL A 51 -9.65 19.66 -9.35
N LEU A 52 -10.00 18.61 -10.11
CA LEU A 52 -9.90 18.61 -11.58
C LEU A 52 -10.72 19.76 -12.18
N LEU A 53 -11.96 19.94 -11.73
CA LEU A 53 -12.84 21.02 -12.23
C LEU A 53 -12.30 22.42 -11.87
N ARG A 54 -11.68 22.58 -10.70
CA ARG A 54 -10.99 23.83 -10.32
C ARG A 54 -9.78 24.09 -11.21
N LEU A 55 -8.94 23.09 -11.44
CA LEU A 55 -7.79 23.20 -12.36
C LEU A 55 -8.23 23.53 -13.78
N GLN A 56 -9.31 22.92 -14.27
CA GLN A 56 -9.83 23.19 -15.59
C GLN A 56 -10.25 24.67 -15.74
N LYS A 57 -10.86 25.26 -14.70
CA LYS A 57 -11.20 26.69 -14.69
C LYS A 57 -9.96 27.59 -14.70
N ILE A 58 -8.91 27.21 -13.97
CA ILE A 58 -7.64 27.95 -13.93
C ILE A 58 -6.89 27.83 -15.27
N LEU A 59 -6.92 26.67 -15.91
CA LEU A 59 -6.18 26.36 -17.14
C LEU A 59 -6.96 26.67 -18.43
N TRP A 60 -7.62 27.84 -18.48
CA TRP A 60 -8.33 28.36 -19.66
C TRP A 60 -9.40 27.40 -20.24
N GLY A 61 -10.02 26.58 -19.40
CA GLY A 61 -11.08 25.64 -19.80
C GLY A 61 -10.59 24.40 -20.55
N ARG A 62 -9.29 24.24 -20.78
CA ARG A 62 -8.73 23.10 -21.53
C ARG A 62 -8.64 21.85 -20.66
N ARG A 63 -9.54 20.89 -20.93
CA ARG A 63 -9.61 19.60 -20.21
C ARG A 63 -8.29 18.82 -20.30
N SER A 64 -7.66 18.77 -21.47
CA SER A 64 -6.42 18.01 -21.67
C SER A 64 -5.29 18.45 -20.74
N LEU A 65 -5.15 19.76 -20.50
CA LEU A 65 -4.13 20.30 -19.58
C LEU A 65 -4.42 19.91 -18.13
N ALA A 66 -5.68 20.03 -17.70
CA ALA A 66 -6.08 19.64 -16.34
C ALA A 66 -5.86 18.14 -16.09
N VAL A 67 -6.18 17.29 -17.08
CA VAL A 67 -5.92 15.84 -17.00
C VAL A 67 -4.42 15.55 -16.94
N LEU A 68 -3.60 16.23 -17.76
CA LEU A 68 -2.15 16.03 -17.78
C LEU A 68 -1.53 16.43 -16.44
N VAL A 69 -1.89 17.59 -15.88
CA VAL A 69 -1.39 18.05 -14.58
C VAL A 69 -1.81 17.09 -13.46
N MET A 70 -3.06 16.63 -13.44
CA MET A 70 -3.52 15.65 -12.45
C MET A 70 -2.81 14.31 -12.56
N THR A 71 -2.60 13.84 -13.78
CA THR A 71 -1.90 12.57 -14.03
C THR A 71 -0.45 12.70 -13.61
N LEU A 72 0.22 13.81 -13.91
CA LEU A 72 1.59 14.07 -13.49
C LEU A 72 1.72 14.14 -11.97
N LEU A 73 0.78 14.81 -11.29
CA LEU A 73 0.75 14.86 -9.82
C LEU A 73 0.60 13.47 -9.20
N LEU A 74 -0.29 12.63 -9.72
CA LEU A 74 -0.44 11.25 -9.25
C LEU A 74 0.80 10.41 -9.53
N VAL A 75 1.39 10.54 -10.73
CA VAL A 75 2.64 9.85 -11.07
C VAL A 75 3.76 10.25 -10.12
N LEU A 76 3.91 11.54 -9.84
CA LEU A 76 4.92 12.04 -8.91
C LEU A 76 4.69 11.51 -7.49
N LEU A 77 3.44 11.52 -7.03
CA LEU A 77 3.04 10.98 -5.72
C LEU A 77 3.42 9.49 -5.56
N PHE A 78 3.35 8.69 -6.62
CA PHE A 78 3.69 7.26 -6.60
C PHE A 78 5.15 6.97 -6.90
N ILE A 79 5.81 7.72 -7.79
CA ILE A 79 7.21 7.48 -8.18
C ILE A 79 8.16 7.90 -7.06
N ILE A 80 7.94 9.05 -6.42
CA ILE A 80 8.81 9.52 -5.32
C ILE A 80 9.00 8.45 -4.23
N PRO A 81 7.95 7.86 -3.63
CA PRO A 81 8.14 6.87 -2.56
C PRO A 81 8.86 5.62 -3.05
N ILE A 82 8.57 5.17 -4.27
CA ILE A 82 9.25 4.00 -4.85
C ILE A 82 10.73 4.31 -5.05
N ALA A 83 11.06 5.47 -5.59
CA ALA A 83 12.45 5.90 -5.78
C ALA A 83 13.18 6.05 -4.44
N LEU A 84 12.55 6.67 -3.43
CA LEU A 84 13.13 6.79 -2.09
C LEU A 84 13.34 5.44 -1.43
N LEU A 85 12.39 4.51 -1.56
CA LEU A 85 12.48 3.16 -1.01
C LEU A 85 13.62 2.37 -1.68
N VAL A 86 13.72 2.42 -3.01
CA VAL A 86 14.81 1.77 -3.76
C VAL A 86 16.16 2.34 -3.35
N ASN A 87 16.30 3.67 -3.29
CA ASN A 87 17.54 4.30 -2.83
C ASN A 87 17.87 3.91 -1.38
N SER A 88 16.88 3.89 -0.47
CA SER A 88 17.12 3.48 0.93
C SER A 88 17.56 2.02 1.07
N ILE A 89 17.10 1.12 0.21
CA ILE A 89 17.56 -0.27 0.18
C ILE A 89 19.00 -0.36 -0.35
N VAL A 90 19.32 0.40 -1.41
CA VAL A 90 20.66 0.43 -2.02
C VAL A 90 21.67 1.06 -1.05
N ASP A 91 21.36 2.25 -0.51
CA ASP A 91 22.23 2.99 0.41
C ASP A 91 22.32 2.31 1.79
N GLY A 92 21.27 1.62 2.24
CA GLY A 92 21.29 0.84 3.48
C GLY A 92 22.14 -0.43 3.38
N SER A 93 22.37 -0.97 2.16
CA SER A 93 23.15 -2.19 1.97
C SER A 93 24.67 -1.96 2.06
N GLY A 94 25.18 -0.77 1.72
CA GLY A 94 26.61 -0.46 1.78
C GLY A 94 27.19 -0.51 3.20
N PRO A 95 26.65 0.25 4.17
CA PRO A 95 27.14 0.27 5.55
C PRO A 95 26.84 -1.03 6.31
N LEU A 96 25.74 -1.73 6.01
CA LEU A 96 25.44 -3.03 6.64
C LEU A 96 26.40 -4.13 6.16
N ILE A 97 26.74 -4.16 4.86
CA ILE A 97 27.73 -5.09 4.34
C ILE A 97 29.12 -4.72 4.87
N HIS A 98 29.50 -3.44 4.92
CA HIS A 98 30.77 -3.03 5.51
C HIS A 98 30.86 -3.27 7.02
N ALA A 99 29.80 -3.05 7.81
CA ALA A 99 29.77 -3.34 9.25
C ALA A 99 29.81 -4.85 9.55
N VAL A 100 29.23 -5.68 8.67
CA VAL A 100 29.32 -7.14 8.77
C VAL A 100 30.67 -7.67 8.28
N THR A 101 31.31 -7.00 7.31
CA THR A 101 32.58 -7.45 6.70
C THR A 101 33.81 -6.90 7.42
N ALA A 102 33.72 -5.74 8.09
CA ALA A 102 34.85 -5.10 8.78
C ALA A 102 35.09 -5.62 10.21
N GLY A 103 34.17 -6.40 10.79
CA GLY A 103 34.35 -6.97 12.13
C GLY A 103 34.26 -5.95 13.29
N ASP A 104 34.10 -4.66 13.02
CA ASP A 104 33.99 -3.57 14.01
C ASP A 104 32.57 -3.37 14.58
N MET A 105 31.80 -4.46 14.73
CA MET A 105 30.65 -4.43 15.63
C MET A 105 31.18 -4.60 17.05
N THR A 106 31.41 -3.48 17.75
CA THR A 106 31.34 -3.51 19.21
C THR A 106 29.90 -3.91 19.56
N LEU A 107 29.70 -5.19 19.90
CA LEU A 107 28.39 -5.66 20.32
C LEU A 107 27.98 -4.85 21.55
N PRO A 108 26.89 -4.06 21.50
CA PRO A 108 26.48 -3.25 22.62
C PRO A 108 26.12 -4.16 23.79
N ASP A 109 26.55 -3.77 24.99
CA ASP A 109 26.29 -4.54 26.19
C ASP A 109 24.77 -4.50 26.47
N LEU A 110 24.09 -5.62 26.24
CA LEU A 110 22.64 -5.77 26.41
C LEU A 110 22.29 -5.89 27.90
N ALA A 111 22.75 -4.94 28.72
CA ALA A 111 22.49 -4.91 30.17
C ALA A 111 20.99 -4.85 30.50
N TRP A 112 20.16 -4.35 29.58
CA TRP A 112 18.71 -4.30 29.71
C TRP A 112 18.03 -5.68 29.67
N LEU A 113 18.70 -6.73 29.18
CA LEU A 113 18.15 -8.08 29.14
C LEU A 113 17.89 -8.62 30.55
N ASN A 114 18.66 -8.18 31.55
CA ASN A 114 18.43 -8.50 32.97
C ASN A 114 17.17 -7.85 33.56
N SER A 115 16.59 -6.85 32.90
CA SER A 115 15.41 -6.14 33.41
C SER A 115 14.08 -6.84 33.08
N ILE A 116 14.11 -7.97 32.36
CA ILE A 116 12.92 -8.76 32.01
C ILE A 116 12.72 -9.88 33.06
N PRO A 117 11.74 -9.76 33.98
CA PRO A 117 11.53 -10.76 35.02
C PRO A 117 10.93 -12.02 34.39
N LEU A 118 11.77 -13.04 34.20
CA LEU A 118 11.56 -14.49 33.99
C LEU A 118 12.51 -15.07 32.91
N ILE A 119 12.80 -14.30 31.85
CA ILE A 119 13.51 -14.80 30.65
C ILE A 119 14.87 -14.10 30.45
N GLY A 120 15.06 -12.95 31.09
CA GLY A 120 16.23 -12.09 30.96
C GLY A 120 17.57 -12.74 31.28
N ALA A 121 17.64 -13.45 32.40
CA ALA A 121 18.88 -14.10 32.85
C ALA A 121 19.34 -15.22 31.90
N LYS A 122 18.41 -15.99 31.30
CA LYS A 122 18.75 -17.07 30.35
C LYS A 122 19.22 -16.53 29.00
N LEU A 123 18.61 -15.44 28.54
CA LEU A 123 18.99 -14.77 27.30
C LEU A 123 20.32 -14.02 27.46
N TYR A 124 20.58 -13.41 28.62
CA TYR A 124 21.84 -12.75 28.94
C TYR A 124 22.99 -13.76 29.01
N ALA A 125 22.78 -14.89 29.70
CA ALA A 125 23.76 -15.98 29.75
C ALA A 125 23.99 -16.63 28.36
N GLY A 126 22.95 -16.70 27.51
CA GLY A 126 23.07 -17.19 26.13
C GLY A 126 23.83 -16.23 25.22
N TRP A 127 23.63 -14.92 25.40
CA TRP A 127 24.35 -13.86 24.69
C TRP A 127 25.82 -13.79 25.09
N HIS A 128 26.11 -13.90 26.39
CA HIS A 128 27.48 -13.89 26.91
C HIS A 128 28.27 -15.16 26.52
N ASN A 129 27.63 -16.34 26.54
CA ASN A 129 28.25 -17.56 25.99
C ASN A 129 28.54 -17.47 24.49
N LEU A 130 27.73 -16.74 23.72
CA LEU A 130 27.97 -16.50 22.29
C LEU A 130 29.10 -15.49 22.04
N LEU A 131 29.33 -14.56 22.96
CA LEU A 131 30.47 -13.64 22.93
C LEU A 131 31.78 -14.35 23.27
N ASP A 132 31.77 -15.25 24.25
CA ASP A 132 32.96 -16.02 24.68
C ASP A 132 33.43 -17.07 23.66
N MET A 133 32.51 -17.61 22.84
CA MET A 133 32.86 -18.64 21.84
C MET A 133 33.51 -18.09 20.56
N GLY A 134 33.64 -16.77 20.42
CA GLY A 134 34.21 -16.13 19.24
C GLY A 134 33.28 -16.17 18.01
N GLY A 135 33.30 -15.11 17.21
CA GLY A 135 32.38 -14.86 16.09
C GLY A 135 32.31 -15.93 14.98
N THR A 136 33.11 -16.99 15.04
CA THR A 136 33.10 -18.12 14.11
C THR A 136 31.84 -18.99 14.25
N ALA A 137 31.31 -19.17 15.47
CA ALA A 137 30.07 -19.93 15.71
C ALA A 137 28.82 -19.19 15.23
N ILE A 138 28.84 -17.85 15.29
CA ILE A 138 27.78 -16.98 14.75
C ILE A 138 27.81 -17.04 13.22
N MET A 139 28.99 -16.96 12.61
CA MET A 139 29.16 -17.06 11.15
C MET A 139 28.68 -18.42 10.58
N ALA A 140 28.87 -19.52 11.32
CA ALA A 140 28.38 -20.85 10.94
C ALA A 140 26.84 -20.96 11.01
N LYS A 141 26.19 -20.24 11.94
CA LYS A 141 24.72 -20.17 12.04
C LYS A 141 24.09 -19.19 11.05
N VAL A 142 24.80 -18.16 10.63
CA VAL A 142 24.32 -17.14 9.67
C VAL A 142 24.40 -17.60 8.22
N ARG A 143 25.39 -18.43 7.86
CA ARG A 143 25.55 -19.01 6.50
C ARG A 143 24.29 -19.64 5.89
N PRO A 144 23.52 -20.51 6.57
CA PRO A 144 22.29 -21.07 6.00
C PRO A 144 21.17 -20.02 5.83
N TYR A 145 21.17 -18.93 6.59
CA TYR A 145 20.23 -17.82 6.40
C TYR A 145 20.56 -17.00 5.15
N ILE A 146 21.83 -16.85 4.76
CA ILE A 146 22.24 -16.14 3.53
C ILE A 146 21.76 -16.88 2.27
N GLY A 147 21.81 -18.22 2.25
CA GLY A 147 21.28 -19.01 1.12
C GLY A 147 19.75 -18.97 0.99
N THR A 148 19.04 -18.94 2.11
CA THR A 148 17.57 -18.84 2.17
C THR A 148 17.08 -17.42 1.79
N THR A 149 17.92 -16.42 2.03
CA THR A 149 17.69 -15.01 1.69
C THR A 149 17.54 -14.80 0.18
N THR A 150 18.26 -15.54 -0.67
CA THR A 150 18.15 -15.42 -2.13
C THR A 150 16.78 -15.85 -2.66
N THR A 151 16.23 -16.97 -2.18
CA THR A 151 14.86 -17.41 -2.55
C THR A 151 13.80 -16.49 -1.98
N TRP A 152 14.01 -15.94 -0.78
CA TRP A 152 13.13 -14.93 -0.18
C TRP A 152 13.12 -13.63 -0.99
N PHE A 153 14.28 -13.13 -1.45
CA PHE A 153 14.38 -11.95 -2.29
C PHE A 153 13.73 -12.13 -3.66
N VAL A 154 13.88 -13.30 -4.30
CA VAL A 154 13.21 -13.60 -5.58
C VAL A 154 11.69 -13.67 -5.41
N GLY A 155 11.21 -14.29 -4.33
CA GLY A 155 9.77 -14.29 -3.97
C GLY A 155 9.25 -12.87 -3.70
N GLN A 156 10.01 -12.07 -2.94
CA GLN A 156 9.67 -10.69 -2.62
C GLN A 156 9.66 -9.80 -3.87
N ALA A 157 10.60 -9.99 -4.80
CA ALA A 157 10.63 -9.29 -6.09
C ALA A 157 9.38 -9.58 -6.93
N ALA A 158 8.86 -10.80 -6.90
CA ALA A 158 7.58 -11.12 -7.56
C ALA A 158 6.38 -10.42 -6.89
N HIS A 159 6.38 -10.26 -5.56
CA HIS A 159 5.35 -9.47 -4.86
C HIS A 159 5.45 -7.98 -5.19
N ILE A 160 6.66 -7.43 -5.18
CA ILE A 160 6.95 -6.05 -5.54
C ILE A 160 6.56 -5.76 -7.01
N GLY A 161 6.93 -6.64 -7.94
CA GLY A 161 6.60 -6.50 -9.36
C GLY A 161 5.08 -6.54 -9.60
N ARG A 162 4.37 -7.44 -8.91
CA ARG A 162 2.90 -7.47 -8.94
C ARG A 162 2.28 -6.19 -8.39
N PHE A 163 2.83 -5.64 -7.31
CA PHE A 163 2.38 -4.36 -6.76
C PHE A 163 2.61 -3.21 -7.75
N MET A 164 3.80 -3.11 -8.35
CA MET A 164 4.09 -2.09 -9.37
C MET A 164 3.18 -2.21 -10.60
N MET A 165 2.87 -3.44 -11.05
CA MET A 165 1.91 -3.65 -12.13
C MET A 165 0.53 -3.08 -11.76
N HIS A 166 0.03 -3.32 -10.55
CA HIS A 166 -1.25 -2.76 -10.09
C HIS A 166 -1.22 -1.24 -9.99
N CYS A 167 -0.13 -0.65 -9.47
CA CYS A 167 0.05 0.80 -9.43
C CYS A 167 0.05 1.41 -10.84
N GLY A 168 0.77 0.81 -11.80
CA GLY A 168 0.76 1.27 -13.19
C GLY A 168 -0.62 1.18 -13.84
N LEU A 169 -1.33 0.07 -13.61
CA LEU A 169 -2.69 -0.14 -14.09
C LEU A 169 -3.68 0.89 -13.51
N MET A 170 -3.55 1.18 -12.22
CA MET A 170 -4.34 2.18 -11.51
C MET A 170 -4.08 3.60 -12.05
N LEU A 171 -2.82 3.96 -12.30
CA LEU A 171 -2.47 5.25 -12.92
C LEU A 171 -3.04 5.37 -14.34
N LEU A 172 -2.94 4.30 -15.14
CA LEU A 172 -3.49 4.24 -16.49
C LEU A 172 -5.01 4.43 -16.49
N PHE A 173 -5.74 3.69 -15.66
CA PHE A 173 -7.19 3.83 -15.55
C PHE A 173 -7.59 5.20 -14.99
N SER A 174 -6.82 5.77 -14.06
CA SER A 174 -7.08 7.11 -13.54
C SER A 174 -6.98 8.17 -14.63
N ALA A 175 -5.93 8.10 -15.47
CA ALA A 175 -5.77 9.00 -16.61
C ALA A 175 -6.93 8.87 -17.61
N LEU A 176 -7.34 7.64 -17.93
CA LEU A 176 -8.48 7.38 -18.82
C LEU A 176 -9.80 7.92 -18.25
N LEU A 177 -10.05 7.69 -16.96
CA LEU A 177 -11.23 8.18 -16.25
C LEU A 177 -11.22 9.71 -16.10
N TYR A 178 -10.08 10.36 -15.94
CA TYR A 178 -10.03 11.83 -16.00
C TYR A 178 -10.37 12.34 -17.40
N TRP A 179 -9.89 11.67 -18.44
CA TRP A 179 -10.18 12.04 -19.83
C TRP A 179 -11.66 11.86 -20.19
N ARG A 180 -12.27 10.69 -19.92
CA ARG A 180 -13.65 10.35 -20.32
C ARG A 180 -14.66 10.21 -19.16
N GLY A 181 -14.34 10.70 -17.97
CA GLY A 181 -15.11 10.41 -16.75
C GLY A 181 -16.59 10.80 -16.81
N GLU A 182 -16.94 11.86 -17.53
CA GLU A 182 -18.35 12.25 -17.72
C GLU A 182 -19.14 11.23 -18.52
N GLN A 183 -18.57 10.71 -19.61
CA GLN A 183 -19.21 9.67 -20.43
C GLN A 183 -19.40 8.38 -19.62
N VAL A 184 -18.39 8.01 -18.83
CA VAL A 184 -18.44 6.83 -17.95
C VAL A 184 -19.50 7.01 -16.86
N ALA A 185 -19.54 8.17 -16.21
CA ALA A 185 -20.54 8.48 -15.19
C ALA A 185 -21.96 8.46 -15.75
N LEU A 186 -22.19 9.03 -16.94
CA LEU A 186 -23.47 8.96 -17.63
C LEU A 186 -23.84 7.51 -17.95
N GLY A 187 -22.91 6.68 -18.44
CA GLY A 187 -23.16 5.26 -18.70
C GLY A 187 -23.60 4.50 -17.45
N ILE A 188 -22.92 4.72 -16.33
CA ILE A 188 -23.26 4.11 -15.03
C ILE A 188 -24.65 4.58 -14.55
N ARG A 189 -24.96 5.87 -14.67
CA ARG A 189 -26.27 6.43 -14.29
C ARG A 189 -27.41 5.87 -15.15
N HIS A 190 -27.21 5.72 -16.47
CA HIS A 190 -28.19 5.09 -17.36
C HIS A 190 -28.38 3.62 -17.06
N PHE A 191 -27.31 2.89 -16.73
CA PHE A 191 -27.42 1.50 -16.32
C PHE A 191 -28.20 1.36 -15.01
N ALA A 192 -27.88 2.19 -14.01
CA ALA A 192 -28.57 2.18 -12.72
C ALA A 192 -30.04 2.58 -12.84
N SER A 193 -30.35 3.59 -13.66
CA SER A 193 -31.74 4.01 -13.92
C SER A 193 -32.53 2.94 -14.68
N ARG A 194 -31.89 2.15 -15.55
CA ARG A 194 -32.55 0.99 -16.18
C ARG A 194 -32.87 -0.12 -15.17
N LEU A 195 -32.06 -0.28 -14.12
CA LEU A 195 -32.24 -1.33 -13.12
C LEU A 195 -33.29 -0.97 -12.05
N ALA A 196 -33.28 0.27 -11.57
CA ALA A 196 -34.09 0.72 -10.43
C ALA A 196 -34.88 2.02 -10.70
N ALA A 197 -35.10 2.36 -11.97
CA ALA A 197 -35.82 3.57 -12.41
C ALA A 197 -35.31 4.83 -11.71
N LYS A 198 -36.21 5.63 -11.11
CA LYS A 198 -35.90 6.90 -10.44
C LYS A 198 -34.97 6.73 -9.23
N ARG A 199 -34.92 5.55 -8.59
CA ARG A 199 -34.06 5.30 -7.42
C ARG A 199 -32.61 4.97 -7.81
N GLY A 200 -32.39 4.47 -9.02
CA GLY A 200 -31.07 4.09 -9.50
C GLY A 200 -30.10 5.27 -9.60
N ASP A 201 -30.59 6.43 -10.08
CA ASP A 201 -29.75 7.62 -10.20
C ASP A 201 -29.32 8.17 -8.84
N ALA A 202 -30.25 8.23 -7.88
CA ALA A 202 -29.97 8.64 -6.51
C ALA A 202 -28.95 7.70 -5.83
N ALA A 203 -29.05 6.38 -6.06
CA ALA A 203 -28.11 5.41 -5.51
C ALA A 203 -26.67 5.64 -6.01
N VAL A 204 -26.49 5.95 -7.31
CA VAL A 204 -25.16 6.25 -7.87
C VAL A 204 -24.58 7.53 -7.27
N LEU A 205 -25.39 8.56 -7.09
CA LEU A 205 -24.95 9.81 -6.46
C LEU A 205 -24.54 9.61 -5.00
N LEU A 206 -25.35 8.86 -4.23
CA LEU A 206 -25.04 8.52 -2.84
C LEU A 206 -23.76 7.69 -2.74
N ALA A 207 -23.57 6.71 -3.63
CA ALA A 207 -22.33 5.92 -3.68
C ALA A 207 -21.11 6.80 -3.96
N ALA A 208 -21.19 7.74 -4.91
CA ALA A 208 -20.11 8.66 -5.22
C ALA A 208 -19.79 9.60 -4.03
N GLN A 209 -20.81 10.07 -3.31
CA GLN A 209 -20.62 10.88 -2.10
C GLN A 209 -19.97 10.07 -0.97
N ALA A 210 -20.39 8.83 -0.76
CA ALA A 210 -19.80 7.93 0.22
C ALA A 210 -18.31 7.65 -0.09
N ILE A 211 -17.99 7.32 -1.34
CA ILE A 211 -16.60 7.10 -1.79
C ILE A 211 -15.75 8.35 -1.52
N ARG A 212 -16.27 9.55 -1.82
CA ARG A 212 -15.56 10.80 -1.57
C ARG A 212 -15.37 11.06 -0.08
N ALA A 213 -16.38 10.82 0.75
CA ALA A 213 -16.28 10.99 2.20
C ALA A 213 -15.20 10.07 2.81
N VAL A 214 -15.18 8.80 2.39
CA VAL A 214 -14.16 7.83 2.80
C VAL A 214 -12.77 8.28 2.36
N ALA A 215 -12.60 8.66 1.10
CA ALA A 215 -11.31 9.10 0.58
C ALA A 215 -10.77 10.34 1.31
N LEU A 216 -11.62 11.33 1.58
CA LEU A 216 -11.24 12.50 2.37
C LEU A 216 -10.85 12.13 3.81
N GLY A 217 -11.56 11.18 4.42
CA GLY A 217 -11.22 10.62 5.74
C GLY A 217 -9.82 9.99 5.76
N VAL A 218 -9.47 9.22 4.73
CA VAL A 218 -8.12 8.61 4.58
C VAL A 218 -7.04 9.69 4.49
N VAL A 219 -7.26 10.77 3.73
CA VAL A 219 -6.27 11.85 3.61
C VAL A 219 -6.08 12.58 4.95
N VAL A 220 -7.18 12.90 5.65
CA VAL A 220 -7.10 13.60 6.95
C VAL A 220 -6.41 12.73 7.99
N THR A 221 -6.75 11.44 8.06
CA THR A 221 -6.11 10.51 8.99
C THR A 221 -4.63 10.29 8.67
N ALA A 222 -4.27 10.16 7.40
CA ALA A 222 -2.87 10.08 6.97
C ALA A 222 -2.08 11.33 7.40
N LEU A 223 -2.67 12.52 7.28
CA LEU A 223 -2.02 13.77 7.70
C LEU A 223 -1.80 13.83 9.22
N VAL A 224 -2.80 13.44 10.01
CA VAL A 224 -2.66 13.40 11.49
C VAL A 224 -1.60 12.38 11.89
N GLN A 225 -1.63 11.17 11.32
CA GLN A 225 -0.63 10.13 11.59
C GLN A 225 0.77 10.59 11.20
N ALA A 226 0.91 11.22 10.04
CA ALA A 226 2.15 11.79 9.55
C ALA A 226 2.77 12.81 10.49
N ILE A 227 1.97 13.77 10.95
CA ILE A 227 2.43 14.83 11.84
C ILE A 227 2.84 14.22 13.19
N LEU A 228 1.97 13.40 13.79
CA LEU A 228 2.25 12.79 15.09
C LEU A 228 3.46 11.85 15.05
N GLY A 229 3.55 10.98 14.05
CA GLY A 229 4.67 10.07 13.89
C GLY A 229 5.96 10.82 13.50
N GLY A 230 5.86 11.89 12.71
CA GLY A 230 7.02 12.71 12.33
C GLY A 230 7.60 13.49 13.51
N ILE A 231 6.73 14.05 14.36
CA ILE A 231 7.14 14.65 15.64
C ILE A 231 7.79 13.58 16.54
N GLY A 232 7.20 12.39 16.62
CA GLY A 232 7.80 11.27 17.37
C GLY A 232 9.19 10.91 16.88
N LEU A 233 9.38 10.80 15.56
CA LEU A 233 10.68 10.52 14.95
C LEU A 233 11.69 11.64 15.18
N ALA A 234 11.27 12.90 15.06
CA ALA A 234 12.12 14.06 15.27
C ALA A 234 12.61 14.17 16.73
N ILE A 235 11.73 13.91 17.71
CA ILE A 235 12.09 13.92 19.14
C ILE A 235 13.01 12.74 19.48
N SER A 236 12.78 11.59 18.85
CA SER A 236 13.56 10.37 19.09
C SER A 236 14.99 10.38 18.51
N GLY A 237 15.39 11.47 17.84
CA GLY A 237 16.76 11.64 17.32
C GLY A 237 17.12 10.68 16.17
N VAL A 238 16.14 10.02 15.56
CA VAL A 238 16.38 9.07 14.46
C VAL A 238 16.94 9.82 13.24
N PRO A 239 18.06 9.36 12.65
CA PRO A 239 18.63 9.98 11.46
C PRO A 239 17.61 9.95 10.31
N TYR A 240 17.57 11.02 9.50
CA TYR A 240 16.62 11.19 8.39
C TYR A 240 15.13 11.24 8.81
N ALA A 241 14.79 11.73 10.00
CA ALA A 241 13.41 11.84 10.50
C ALA A 241 12.43 12.51 9.49
N THR A 242 12.87 13.55 8.78
CA THR A 242 12.05 14.23 7.76
C THR A 242 11.74 13.33 6.56
N LEU A 243 12.73 12.59 6.07
CA LEU A 243 12.57 11.62 4.98
C LEU A 243 11.66 10.47 5.38
N LEU A 244 11.83 9.92 6.59
CA LEU A 244 10.96 8.87 7.13
C LEU A 244 9.52 9.36 7.30
N THR A 245 9.32 10.61 7.72
CA THR A 245 7.98 11.22 7.81
C THR A 245 7.30 11.32 6.44
N VAL A 246 8.04 11.70 5.40
CA VAL A 246 7.52 11.74 4.02
C VAL A 246 7.15 10.34 3.53
N VAL A 247 8.01 9.34 3.75
CA VAL A 247 7.71 7.94 3.42
C VAL A 247 6.49 7.44 4.20
N MET A 248 6.33 7.87 5.45
CA MET A 248 5.20 7.50 6.29
C MET A 248 3.88 8.11 5.80
N ILE A 249 3.88 9.39 5.41
CA ILE A 249 2.72 10.03 4.74
C ILE A 249 2.29 9.20 3.53
N LEU A 250 3.25 8.86 2.68
CA LEU A 250 3.00 8.14 1.44
C LEU A 250 2.52 6.72 1.70
N SER A 251 3.09 6.03 2.70
CA SER A 251 2.65 4.70 3.12
C SER A 251 1.21 4.70 3.66
N CYS A 252 0.83 5.73 4.41
CA CYS A 252 -0.55 5.93 4.86
C CYS A 252 -1.51 6.22 3.70
N LEU A 253 -1.10 7.00 2.69
CA LEU A 253 -1.92 7.28 1.50
C LEU A 253 -2.17 6.02 0.66
N VAL A 254 -1.22 5.07 0.65
CA VAL A 254 -1.36 3.77 -0.01
C VAL A 254 -2.08 2.73 0.89
N GLN A 255 -2.63 3.14 2.04
CA GLN A 255 -3.31 2.28 3.01
C GLN A 255 -2.45 1.11 3.55
N LEU A 256 -1.12 1.20 3.43
CA LEU A 256 -0.19 0.29 4.09
C LEU A 256 0.00 0.67 5.58
N GLY A 257 -0.37 1.89 5.93
CA GLY A 257 -0.21 2.45 7.28
C GLY A 257 1.24 2.89 7.56
N PRO A 258 1.53 3.38 8.78
CA PRO A 258 2.86 3.85 9.15
C PRO A 258 3.80 2.71 9.55
N LEU A 259 3.31 1.46 9.63
CA LEU A 259 4.08 0.29 10.06
C LEU A 259 5.38 0.05 9.29
N PRO A 260 5.42 0.16 7.94
CA PRO A 260 6.65 -0.09 7.20
C PRO A 260 7.79 0.88 7.57
N VAL A 261 7.45 2.06 8.10
CA VAL A 261 8.41 3.08 8.54
C VAL A 261 8.70 2.98 10.04
N LEU A 262 7.67 2.79 10.86
CA LEU A 262 7.80 2.73 12.31
C LEU A 262 8.56 1.47 12.76
N ILE A 263 8.37 0.32 12.12
CA ILE A 263 9.03 -0.94 12.52
C ILE A 263 10.56 -0.80 12.45
N PRO A 264 11.18 -0.38 11.33
CA PRO A 264 12.63 -0.12 11.29
C PRO A 264 13.10 0.92 12.30
N ALA A 265 12.36 2.02 12.47
CA ALA A 265 12.73 3.08 13.41
C ALA A 265 12.69 2.60 14.89
N ILE A 266 11.70 1.78 15.24
CA ILE A 266 11.58 1.14 16.54
C ILE A 266 12.77 0.21 16.78
N ILE A 267 13.15 -0.61 15.80
CA ILE A 267 14.30 -1.52 15.91
C ILE A 267 15.58 -0.73 16.16
N TRP A 268 15.77 0.40 15.44
CA TRP A 268 16.90 1.30 15.64
C TRP A 268 16.92 1.90 17.05
N LEU A 269 15.79 2.43 17.53
CA LEU A 269 15.66 3.02 18.86
C LEU A 269 15.92 2.03 20.00
N TYR A 270 15.50 0.77 19.84
CA TYR A 270 15.84 -0.30 20.77
C TYR A 270 17.32 -0.66 20.72
N TRP A 271 17.98 -0.51 19.57
CA TRP A 271 19.41 -0.75 19.42
C TRP A 271 20.27 0.36 20.04
N THR A 272 19.85 1.63 19.95
CA THR A 272 20.54 2.77 20.59
C THR A 272 20.23 2.96 22.08
N GLY A 273 19.30 2.19 22.66
CA GLY A 273 19.02 2.19 24.11
C GLY A 273 17.87 3.10 24.59
N ASP A 274 17.23 3.84 23.68
CA ASP A 274 16.13 4.76 24.00
C ASP A 274 14.76 4.03 24.10
N THR A 275 14.61 3.22 25.14
CA THR A 275 13.43 2.36 25.36
C THR A 275 12.12 3.11 25.66
N THR A 276 12.18 4.38 26.06
CA THR A 276 10.99 5.23 26.31
C THR A 276 10.37 5.68 24.99
N TRP A 277 11.18 6.22 24.08
CA TRP A 277 10.73 6.66 22.76
C TRP A 277 10.34 5.49 21.86
N ALA A 278 11.05 4.36 21.96
CA ALA A 278 10.67 3.12 21.26
C ALA A 278 9.26 2.63 21.65
N ARG A 279 8.90 2.68 22.95
CA ARG A 279 7.55 2.33 23.44
C ARG A 279 6.49 3.32 22.99
N CYS A 280 6.78 4.62 22.99
CA CYS A 280 5.88 5.64 22.47
C CYS A 280 5.58 5.45 20.97
N CYS A 281 6.61 5.20 20.16
CA CYS A 281 6.46 4.87 18.74
C CYS A 281 5.68 3.56 18.52
N TRP A 282 5.88 2.55 19.38
CA TRP A 282 5.12 1.28 19.33
C TRP A 282 3.63 1.47 19.64
N CYS A 283 3.30 2.27 20.67
CA CYS A 283 1.91 2.60 20.99
C CYS A 283 1.24 3.38 19.84
N GLY A 284 1.96 4.30 19.20
CA GLY A 284 1.48 5.01 18.01
C GLY A 284 1.24 4.08 16.81
N ALA A 285 2.16 3.12 16.58
CA ALA A 285 2.01 2.08 15.57
C ALA A 285 0.79 1.19 15.85
N ALA A 286 0.65 0.70 17.09
CA ALA A 286 -0.46 -0.17 17.52
C ALA A 286 -1.82 0.54 17.44
N TRP A 287 -1.88 1.83 17.77
CA TRP A 287 -3.07 2.66 17.56
C TRP A 287 -3.44 2.70 16.08
N SER A 288 -2.47 2.89 15.19
CA SER A 288 -2.70 2.92 13.74
C SER A 288 -3.23 1.59 13.17
N VAL A 289 -2.73 0.45 13.64
CA VAL A 289 -3.22 -0.88 13.19
C VAL A 289 -4.70 -1.06 13.52
N ARG A 290 -5.12 -0.63 14.72
CA ARG A 290 -6.51 -0.74 15.18
C ARG A 290 -7.51 0.14 14.41
N TRP A 291 -7.01 1.10 13.63
CA TRP A 291 -7.83 1.92 12.74
C TRP A 291 -7.91 1.39 11.30
N ILE A 292 -6.97 0.53 10.90
CA ILE A 292 -6.93 -0.07 9.55
C ILE A 292 -7.76 -1.37 9.50
N THR A 293 -7.89 -2.09 10.62
CA THR A 293 -8.76 -3.28 10.80
C THR A 293 -10.14 -2.91 11.31
#